data_AF-A0AAW9IGC9-F1
#
_entry.id   AF-A0AAW9IGC9-F1
#
_cell.length_a   1.000
_cell.length_b   1.000
_cell.length_c   1.000
_cell.angle_alpha   90.00
_cell.angle_beta   90.00
_cell.angle_gamma   90.00
#
_symmetry.space_group_name_H-M   'P 1'
#
loop_
_entity.id
_entity.type
_entity.pdbx_description
1 polymer ?
#
loop_
_entity_poly.entity_id
_entity_poly.type
_entity_poly.pdbx_seq_one_letter_code
_entity_poly.pdbx_strand_id
1 'polypeptide(L)'
;MKSLIMDKLYNRVNERGVVCVGLDTAIEYIPKHLFEGRSEAQALVEYNKQIIDATIDVAACFKVQIAYYEALGLKGMLAYKETLDYLREKDAIIIADIKRGDIAATAKQYAKAHFEGDFEADFIPLSPYMGMDSIEPYIPYMEKGNKGVFS
;
A
#
# COMPACT_ATOMS: atom_id res chain seq x y z
N MET A 1 -25.92 -0.08 -4.59
CA MET A 1 -25.18 0.57 -3.48
C MET A 1 -23.70 0.44 -3.80
N LYS A 2 -22.93 1.53 -3.76
CA LYS A 2 -21.47 1.45 -3.98
C LYS A 2 -20.90 0.74 -2.74
N SER A 3 -20.25 -0.41 -2.91
CA SER A 3 -19.63 -1.13 -1.78
C SER A 3 -18.57 -0.25 -1.16
N LEU A 4 -18.63 -0.03 0.16
CA LEU A 4 -17.62 0.76 0.86
C LEU A 4 -16.33 -0.06 0.97
N ILE A 5 -15.18 0.61 0.97
CA ILE A 5 -13.88 -0.06 1.13
C ILE A 5 -13.77 -0.78 2.49
N MET A 6 -14.42 -0.24 3.52
CA MET A 6 -14.52 -0.87 4.84
C MET A 6 -15.32 -2.17 4.80
N ASP A 7 -16.42 -2.22 4.05
CA ASP A 7 -17.19 -3.45 3.86
C ASP A 7 -16.37 -4.49 3.08
N LYS A 8 -15.62 -4.05 2.06
CA LYS A 8 -14.70 -4.92 1.32
C LYS A 8 -13.66 -5.55 2.26
N LEU A 9 -13.06 -4.74 3.14
CA LEU A 9 -12.09 -5.24 4.14
C LEU A 9 -12.73 -6.23 5.12
N TYR A 10 -13.89 -5.88 5.67
CA TYR A 10 -14.63 -6.76 6.57
C TYR A 10 -14.95 -8.11 5.93
N ASN A 11 -15.43 -8.11 4.68
CA ASN A 11 -15.74 -9.33 3.95
C ASN A 11 -14.47 -10.15 3.65
N ARG A 12 -13.37 -9.51 3.25
CA ARG A 12 -12.09 -10.21 3.03
C ARG A 12 -11.56 -10.86 4.31
N VAL A 13 -11.73 -10.21 5.46
CA VAL A 13 -11.37 -10.79 6.76
C VAL A 13 -12.25 -11.99 7.11
N ASN A 14 -13.56 -11.91 6.87
CA ASN A 14 -14.47 -13.04 7.11
C ASN A 14 -14.17 -14.23 6.19
N GLU A 15 -13.80 -13.98 4.94
CA GLU A 15 -13.53 -15.01 3.94
C GLU A 15 -12.15 -15.67 4.10
N ARG A 16 -11.12 -14.88 4.45
CA ARG A 16 -9.71 -15.28 4.36
C ARG A 16 -8.96 -15.26 5.70
N GLY A 17 -9.60 -14.75 6.75
CA GLY A 17 -8.99 -14.55 8.06
C GLY A 17 -8.35 -13.16 8.23
N VAL A 18 -7.84 -12.89 9.43
CA VAL A 18 -7.37 -11.56 9.85
C VAL A 18 -5.96 -11.19 9.37
N VAL A 19 -5.33 -12.03 8.54
CA VAL A 19 -3.92 -11.86 8.16
C VAL A 19 -3.78 -10.69 7.17
N CYS A 20 -2.85 -9.79 7.49
CA CYS A 20 -2.33 -8.76 6.61
C CYS A 20 -0.88 -9.09 6.25
N VAL A 21 -0.60 -9.34 4.96
CA VAL A 21 0.75 -9.69 4.50
C VAL A 21 1.55 -8.41 4.28
N GLY A 22 2.71 -8.30 4.94
CA GLY A 22 3.64 -7.19 4.75
C GLY A 22 4.59 -7.43 3.57
N LEU A 23 4.57 -6.55 2.58
CA LEU A 23 5.54 -6.49 1.47
C LEU A 23 6.65 -5.48 1.79
N ASP A 24 7.24 -5.68 2.97
CA ASP A 24 8.30 -4.85 3.55
C ASP A 24 9.66 -5.39 3.06
N THR A 25 9.84 -5.41 1.73
CA THR A 25 10.84 -6.23 1.05
C THR A 25 12.23 -5.59 1.06
N ALA A 26 13.15 -6.19 1.78
CA ALA A 26 14.58 -5.89 1.70
C ALA A 26 15.26 -6.72 0.60
N ILE A 27 16.30 -6.18 -0.03
CA ILE A 27 17.04 -6.86 -1.11
C ILE A 27 17.66 -8.18 -0.60
N GLU A 28 18.02 -8.23 0.67
CA GLU A 28 18.63 -9.39 1.33
C GLU A 28 17.68 -10.59 1.44
N TYR A 29 16.36 -10.39 1.33
CA TYR A 29 15.37 -11.46 1.39
C TYR A 29 15.22 -12.18 0.06
N ILE A 30 15.64 -11.54 -1.03
CA ILE A 30 15.37 -11.99 -2.40
C ILE A 30 16.33 -13.14 -2.74
N PRO A 31 15.83 -14.31 -3.15
CA PRO A 31 16.67 -15.41 -3.62
C PRO A 31 17.55 -15.01 -4.81
N LYS A 32 18.81 -15.44 -4.81
CA LYS A 32 19.82 -15.07 -5.82
C LYS A 32 19.36 -15.26 -7.28
N HIS A 33 18.61 -16.32 -7.56
CA HIS A 33 18.14 -16.63 -8.92
C HIS A 33 17.16 -15.58 -9.47
N LEU A 34 16.47 -14.80 -8.62
CA LEU A 34 15.56 -13.75 -9.10
C LEU A 34 16.31 -12.55 -9.66
N PHE A 35 17.58 -12.35 -9.30
CA PHE A 35 18.43 -11.30 -9.86
C PHE A 35 19.00 -11.65 -11.24
N GLU A 36 18.91 -12.89 -11.68
CA GLU A 36 19.43 -13.31 -12.99
C GLU A 36 18.65 -12.60 -14.10
N GLY A 37 19.34 -11.71 -14.83
CA GLY A 37 18.73 -10.89 -15.89
C GLY A 37 17.83 -9.75 -15.41
N ARG A 38 17.82 -9.44 -14.10
CA ARG A 38 17.00 -8.36 -13.51
C ARG A 38 17.86 -7.38 -12.71
N SER A 39 17.46 -6.12 -12.73
CA SER A 39 17.92 -5.16 -11.72
C SER A 39 17.34 -5.49 -10.33
N GLU A 40 17.92 -4.91 -9.27
CA GLU A 40 17.40 -5.08 -7.89
C GLU A 40 15.92 -4.73 -7.78
N ALA A 41 15.49 -3.62 -8.38
CA ALA A 41 14.09 -3.19 -8.38
C ALA A 41 13.17 -4.19 -9.11
N GLN A 42 13.61 -4.73 -10.26
CA GLN A 42 12.85 -5.75 -10.99
C GLN A 42 12.79 -7.07 -10.23
N ALA A 43 13.87 -7.47 -9.56
CA ALA A 43 13.91 -8.66 -8.72
C ALA A 43 12.98 -8.50 -7.49
N LEU A 44 12.93 -7.30 -6.91
CA LEU A 44 12.00 -6.96 -5.82
C LEU A 44 10.54 -7.09 -6.26
N VAL A 45 10.18 -6.51 -7.41
CA VAL A 45 8.81 -6.62 -7.95
C VAL A 45 8.45 -8.09 -8.20
N GLU A 46 9.34 -8.85 -8.84
CA GLU A 46 9.13 -10.28 -9.10
C GLU A 46 8.94 -11.07 -7.80
N TYR A 47 9.78 -10.81 -6.79
CA TYR A 47 9.66 -11.44 -5.47
C TYR A 47 8.32 -11.13 -4.80
N ASN A 48 7.89 -9.87 -4.83
CA ASN A 48 6.59 -9.45 -4.32
C ASN A 48 5.44 -10.14 -5.05
N LYS A 49 5.50 -10.24 -6.38
CA LYS A 49 4.48 -10.92 -7.19
C LYS A 49 4.31 -12.37 -6.76
N GLN A 50 5.41 -13.09 -6.56
CA GLN A 50 5.38 -14.48 -6.09
C GLN A 50 4.76 -14.61 -4.70
N ILE A 51 5.06 -13.70 -3.77
CA ILE A 51 4.41 -13.68 -2.45
C ILE A 51 2.91 -13.43 -2.60
N ILE A 52 2.51 -12.43 -3.39
CA ILE A 52 1.10 -12.08 -3.61
C ILE A 52 0.35 -13.29 -4.17
N ASP A 53 0.85 -13.88 -5.26
CA ASP A 53 0.20 -15.01 -5.91
C ASP A 53 0.09 -16.24 -5.01
N ALA A 54 1.06 -16.46 -4.12
CA ALA A 54 1.05 -17.57 -3.18
C ALA A 54 0.17 -17.35 -1.93
N THR A 55 -0.28 -16.12 -1.66
CA THR A 55 -0.96 -15.77 -0.40
C THR A 55 -2.28 -15.01 -0.56
N ILE A 56 -2.65 -14.61 -1.78
CA ILE A 56 -3.84 -13.77 -2.04
C ILE A 56 -5.16 -14.40 -1.58
N ASP A 57 -5.25 -15.72 -1.55
CA ASP A 57 -6.44 -16.48 -1.13
C ASP A 57 -6.56 -16.63 0.40
N VAL A 58 -5.46 -16.48 1.14
CA VAL A 58 -5.39 -16.60 2.61
C VAL A 58 -5.06 -15.29 3.33
N ALA A 59 -4.93 -14.19 2.59
CA ALA A 59 -4.69 -12.85 3.13
C ALA A 59 -5.89 -11.93 2.87
N ALA A 60 -6.33 -11.19 3.89
CA ALA A 60 -7.39 -10.20 3.76
C ALA A 60 -6.90 -8.94 3.01
N CYS A 61 -5.66 -8.55 3.24
CA CYS A 61 -5.05 -7.36 2.66
C CYS A 61 -3.52 -7.45 2.63
N PHE A 62 -2.90 -6.55 1.88
CA PHE A 62 -1.45 -6.41 1.76
C PHE A 62 -1.04 -5.02 2.23
N LYS A 63 -0.04 -4.97 3.10
CA LYS A 63 0.57 -3.74 3.57
C LYS A 63 1.93 -3.55 2.91
N VAL A 64 2.19 -2.39 2.34
CA VAL A 64 3.46 -2.09 1.67
C VAL A 64 4.15 -0.95 2.44
N GLN A 65 5.24 -1.25 3.16
CA GLN A 65 6.02 -0.22 3.87
C GLN A 65 6.90 0.55 2.89
N ILE A 66 6.53 1.81 2.64
CA ILE A 66 7.17 2.66 1.63
C ILE A 66 8.66 2.90 1.89
N ALA A 67 9.11 2.89 3.15
CA ALA A 67 10.50 3.15 3.50
C ALA A 67 11.50 2.17 2.85
N TYR A 68 11.11 0.91 2.65
CA TYR A 68 11.96 -0.09 1.96
C TYR A 68 12.18 0.29 0.48
N TYR A 69 11.18 0.93 -0.13
CA TYR A 69 11.23 1.37 -1.52
C TYR A 69 11.92 2.73 -1.64
N GLU A 70 11.65 3.67 -0.72
CA GLU A 70 12.33 4.96 -0.64
C GLU A 70 13.85 4.79 -0.49
N ALA A 71 14.31 3.80 0.28
CA ALA A 71 15.72 3.48 0.48
C ALA A 71 16.47 3.13 -0.83
N LEU A 72 15.76 2.67 -1.87
CA LEU A 72 16.32 2.37 -3.19
C LEU A 72 16.18 3.54 -4.18
N GLY A 73 15.74 4.71 -3.69
CA GLY A 73 15.55 5.92 -4.49
C GLY A 73 14.51 5.75 -5.60
N LEU A 74 14.75 6.40 -6.76
CA LEU A 74 13.79 6.38 -7.88
C LEU A 74 13.47 4.97 -8.39
N LYS A 75 14.46 4.07 -8.39
CA LYS A 75 14.25 2.67 -8.81
C LYS A 75 13.31 1.94 -7.86
N GLY A 76 13.43 2.18 -6.55
CA GLY A 76 12.50 1.65 -5.57
C GLY A 76 11.11 2.24 -5.70
N MET A 77 10.99 3.54 -5.98
CA MET A 77 9.67 4.16 -6.18
C MET A 77 8.96 3.63 -7.44
N LEU A 78 9.69 3.30 -8.51
CA LEU A 78 9.14 2.58 -9.65
C LEU A 78 8.68 1.16 -9.26
N ALA A 79 9.48 0.44 -8.48
CA ALA A 79 9.10 -0.89 -7.97
C ALA A 79 7.88 -0.83 -7.02
N TYR A 80 7.75 0.24 -6.23
CA TYR A 80 6.61 0.49 -5.36
C TYR A 80 5.34 0.66 -6.19
N LYS A 81 5.38 1.57 -7.19
CA LYS A 81 4.29 1.75 -8.15
C LYS A 81 3.90 0.41 -8.81
N GLU A 82 4.87 -0.34 -9.35
CA GLU A 82 4.60 -1.63 -10.02
C GLU A 82 4.00 -2.67 -9.06
N THR A 83 4.42 -2.68 -7.79
CA THR A 83 3.84 -3.57 -6.76
C THR A 83 2.39 -3.20 -6.46
N LEU A 84 2.09 -1.90 -6.32
CA LEU A 84 0.72 -1.42 -6.09
C LEU A 84 -0.19 -1.70 -7.29
N ASP A 85 0.32 -1.50 -8.51
CA ASP A 85 -0.41 -1.81 -9.74
C ASP A 85 -0.77 -3.30 -9.81
N TYR A 86 0.17 -4.18 -9.47
CA TYR A 86 -0.09 -5.63 -9.45
C TYR A 86 -1.11 -6.04 -8.38
N LEU A 87 -1.02 -5.48 -7.17
CA LEU A 87 -2.02 -5.71 -6.12
C LEU A 87 -3.42 -5.28 -6.59
N ARG A 88 -3.52 -4.14 -7.29
CA ARG A 88 -4.77 -3.62 -7.83
C ARG A 88 -5.32 -4.53 -8.94
N GLU A 89 -4.46 -5.02 -9.83
CA GLU A 89 -4.80 -6.02 -10.85
C GLU A 89 -5.39 -7.29 -10.25
N LYS A 90 -4.85 -7.73 -9.09
CA LYS A 90 -5.31 -8.91 -8.33
C LYS A 90 -6.54 -8.66 -7.46
N ASP A 91 -7.13 -7.46 -7.51
CA ASP A 91 -8.23 -7.03 -6.64
C ASP A 91 -7.92 -7.25 -5.15
N ALA A 92 -6.65 -7.04 -4.77
CA ALA A 92 -6.22 -7.04 -3.38
C ALA A 92 -6.61 -5.73 -2.69
N ILE A 93 -6.74 -5.76 -1.36
CA ILE A 93 -6.85 -4.55 -0.56
C ILE A 93 -5.45 -4.07 -0.21
N ILE A 94 -5.16 -2.80 -0.48
CA ILE A 94 -3.83 -2.20 -0.36
C ILE A 94 -3.78 -1.24 0.82
N ILE A 95 -2.85 -1.50 1.75
CA ILE A 95 -2.47 -0.57 2.81
C ILE A 95 -1.07 -0.01 2.48
N ALA A 96 -0.99 1.23 2.03
CA ALA A 96 0.27 1.92 1.83
C ALA A 96 0.75 2.48 3.18
N ASP A 97 1.72 1.81 3.81
CA ASP A 97 2.19 2.14 5.14
C ASP A 97 3.20 3.29 5.11
N ILE A 98 2.69 4.52 5.11
CA ILE A 98 3.45 5.76 4.90
C ILE A 98 3.61 6.64 6.16
N LYS A 99 2.76 6.43 7.17
CA LYS A 99 2.74 7.14 8.47
C LYS A 99 2.87 8.67 8.35
N ARG A 100 2.30 9.28 7.32
CA ARG A 100 2.44 10.73 7.09
C ARG A 100 1.71 11.51 8.19
N GLY A 101 2.32 12.61 8.61
CA GLY A 101 1.74 13.56 9.56
C GLY A 101 2.22 14.94 9.19
N ASP A 102 1.35 15.70 8.55
CA ASP A 102 1.55 17.10 8.15
C ASP A 102 0.18 17.78 8.16
N ILE A 103 0.10 19.10 7.95
CA ILE A 103 -1.14 19.87 8.07
C ILE A 103 -1.53 20.55 6.76
N ALA A 104 -2.82 20.93 6.68
CA ALA A 104 -3.37 21.80 5.65
C ALA A 104 -2.97 21.42 4.20
N ALA A 105 -2.19 22.26 3.51
CA ALA A 105 -1.87 22.09 2.11
C ALA A 105 -0.95 20.90 1.84
N THR A 106 0.01 20.62 2.73
CA THR A 106 0.95 19.51 2.57
C THR A 106 0.23 18.18 2.73
N ALA A 107 -0.63 18.05 3.75
CA ALA A 107 -1.47 16.89 3.93
C ALA A 107 -2.38 16.60 2.71
N LYS A 108 -2.91 17.65 2.05
CA LYS A 108 -3.66 17.48 0.79
C LYS A 108 -2.80 16.89 -0.34
N GLN A 109 -1.52 17.25 -0.41
CA GLN A 109 -0.60 16.64 -1.40
C GLN A 109 -0.31 15.19 -1.06
N TYR A 110 -0.14 14.84 0.22
CA TYR A 110 -0.02 13.43 0.61
C TYR A 110 -1.28 12.61 0.31
N ALA A 111 -2.46 13.17 0.58
CA ALA A 111 -3.73 12.53 0.23
C ALA A 111 -3.82 12.28 -1.28
N LYS A 112 -3.52 13.28 -2.10
CA LYS A 112 -3.48 13.13 -3.56
C LYS A 112 -2.44 12.08 -4.00
N ALA A 113 -1.24 12.13 -3.43
CA ALA A 113 -0.16 11.21 -3.79
C ALA A 113 -0.54 9.76 -3.53
N HIS A 114 -1.19 9.45 -2.40
CA HIS A 114 -1.42 8.06 -1.96
C HIS A 114 -2.85 7.55 -2.13
N PHE A 115 -3.79 8.40 -2.54
CA PHE A 115 -5.15 7.99 -2.92
C PHE A 115 -5.47 8.18 -4.41
N GLU A 116 -4.53 8.70 -5.20
CA GLU A 116 -4.65 8.87 -6.65
C GLU A 116 -3.31 8.56 -7.36
N GLY A 117 -3.35 8.24 -8.64
CA GLY A 117 -2.16 8.12 -9.49
C GLY A 117 -1.23 6.96 -9.12
N ASP A 118 0.07 7.16 -9.32
CA ASP A 118 1.08 6.09 -9.27
C ASP A 118 1.18 5.40 -7.89
N PHE A 119 0.87 6.10 -6.80
CA PHE A 119 0.99 5.56 -5.44
C PHE A 119 -0.37 5.30 -4.78
N GLU A 120 -1.43 5.22 -5.58
CA GLU A 120 -2.81 5.01 -5.10
C GLU A 120 -2.94 3.68 -4.33
N ALA A 121 -3.38 3.79 -3.08
CA ALA A 121 -3.77 2.70 -2.21
C ALA A 121 -5.22 2.85 -1.71
N ASP A 122 -5.74 1.82 -1.05
CA ASP A 122 -7.07 1.84 -0.42
C ASP A 122 -7.01 2.47 0.97
N PHE A 123 -5.94 2.16 1.71
CA PHE A 123 -5.72 2.64 3.07
C PHE A 123 -4.32 3.22 3.25
N ILE A 124 -4.21 4.23 4.11
CA ILE A 124 -2.93 4.77 4.58
C ILE A 124 -2.93 4.94 6.10
N PRO A 125 -1.85 4.55 6.79
CA PRO A 125 -1.60 4.96 8.16
C PRO A 125 -1.17 6.43 8.22
N LEU A 126 -1.72 7.18 9.17
CA LEU A 126 -1.39 8.58 9.44
C LEU A 126 -0.79 8.73 10.85
N SER A 127 0.02 9.77 11.04
CA SER A 127 0.56 10.14 12.35
C SER A 127 -0.25 11.32 12.92
N PRO A 128 -1.08 11.12 13.95
CA PRO A 128 -1.98 12.15 14.48
C PRO A 128 -1.28 13.15 15.42
N TYR A 129 0.05 13.16 15.48
CA TYR A 129 0.82 13.96 16.44
C TYR A 129 0.50 15.47 16.36
N MET A 130 0.22 15.98 15.16
CA MET A 130 -0.11 17.40 14.93
C MET A 130 -1.59 17.73 15.18
N GLY A 131 -2.39 16.78 15.69
CA GLY A 131 -3.82 16.96 15.94
C GLY A 131 -4.69 16.74 14.71
N MET A 132 -5.97 17.13 14.80
CA MET A 132 -6.98 16.86 13.77
C MET A 132 -6.65 17.49 12.41
N ASP A 133 -5.92 18.59 12.38
CA ASP A 133 -5.44 19.24 11.15
C ASP A 133 -4.57 18.31 10.27
N SER A 134 -4.02 17.24 10.86
CA SER A 134 -3.28 16.19 10.14
C SER A 134 -4.13 15.06 9.59
N ILE A 135 -5.42 15.02 9.93
CA ILE A 135 -6.39 13.98 9.53
C ILE A 135 -7.48 14.56 8.63
N GLU A 136 -8.00 15.74 8.96
CA GLU A 136 -9.10 16.41 8.23
C GLU A 136 -8.88 16.51 6.71
N PRO A 137 -7.65 16.79 6.20
CA PRO A 137 -7.40 16.86 4.76
C PRO A 137 -7.71 15.57 3.98
N TYR A 138 -7.79 14.42 4.66
CA TYR A 138 -8.08 13.12 4.06
C TYR A 138 -9.58 12.75 4.08
N ILE A 139 -10.40 13.44 4.90
CA ILE A 139 -11.85 13.18 5.02
C ILE A 139 -12.58 13.21 3.67
N PRO A 140 -12.33 14.15 2.74
CA PRO A 140 -13.02 14.16 1.45
C PRO A 140 -12.78 12.91 0.59
N TYR A 141 -11.69 12.17 0.82
CA TYR A 141 -11.45 10.88 0.17
C TYR A 141 -12.23 9.75 0.85
N MET A 142 -12.33 9.78 2.18
CA MET A 142 -13.08 8.79 2.96
C MET A 142 -14.59 8.90 2.73
N GLU A 143 -15.13 10.11 2.59
CA GLU A 143 -16.55 10.35 2.31
C GLU A 143 -16.99 9.81 0.93
N LYS A 144 -16.07 9.66 -0.03
CA LYS A 144 -16.33 8.99 -1.32
C LYS A 144 -16.56 7.47 -1.15
N GLY A 145 -16.21 6.92 0.01
CA GLY A 145 -16.44 5.52 0.39
C GLY A 145 -15.43 4.51 -0.15
N ASN A 146 -14.43 4.95 -0.92
CA ASN A 146 -13.45 4.06 -1.56
C ASN A 146 -12.04 4.14 -0.96
N LYS A 147 -11.82 4.98 0.06
CA LYS A 147 -10.53 5.17 0.75
C LYS A 147 -10.72 5.17 2.26
N GLY A 148 -9.69 4.77 3.00
CA GLY A 148 -9.69 4.76 4.46
C GLY A 148 -8.34 5.10 5.07
N VAL A 149 -8.30 5.32 6.38
CA VAL A 149 -7.06 5.60 7.12
C VAL A 149 -6.97 4.75 8.38
N PHE A 150 -5.75 4.52 8.85
CA PHE A 150 -5.46 4.04 10.20
C PHE A 150 -4.73 5.17 10.95
N SER A 151 -5.25 5.64 12.07
CA SER A 151 -4.69 6.77 12.83
C SER A 151 -4.72 6.51 14.33
#